data_AF-A0A4Y2H642-F1
#
_entry.id   AF-A0A4Y2H642-F1
#
_cell.length_a   1.000
_cell.length_b   1.000
_cell.length_c   1.000
_cell.angle_alpha   90.00
_cell.angle_beta   90.00
_cell.angle_gamma   90.00
#
_symmetry.space_group_name_H-M   'P 1'
#
loop_
_entity.id
_entity.type
_entity.pdbx_description
1 polymer ?
#
loop_
_entity_poly.entity_id
_entity_poly.type
_entity_poly.pdbx_seq_one_letter_code
_entity_poly.pdbx_strand_id
1 'polypeptide(L)'
;MFAKKMLCCSCLSVVTADGLYPFYSNFVLGITDGLHDLGEVRWQLALCLLACWVIVFFCLWKGVKSMGKVVYFTALFPYLVLVILLIRGTTLEGSYDGIMFYLTPEWERLLDAK
;
A
#
# COMPACT_ATOMS: atom_id res chain seq x y z
N MET A 1 16.48 -31.36 5.06
CA MET A 1 15.14 -30.99 5.56
C MET A 1 14.85 -29.47 5.55
N PHE A 2 15.80 -28.60 5.21
CA PHE A 2 15.60 -27.14 5.18
C PHE A 2 15.35 -26.52 3.79
N ALA A 3 15.50 -27.29 2.71
CA ALA A 3 15.43 -26.75 1.34
C ALA A 3 14.01 -26.62 0.76
N LYS A 4 12.97 -27.20 1.39
CA LYS A 4 11.59 -27.15 0.85
C LYS A 4 10.81 -25.88 1.19
N LYS A 5 11.34 -24.99 2.05
CA LYS A 5 10.63 -23.76 2.45
C LYS A 5 10.93 -22.54 1.57
N MET A 6 11.85 -22.68 0.61
CA MET A 6 12.25 -21.58 -0.27
C MET A 6 11.43 -21.52 -1.58
N LEU A 7 10.80 -22.64 -1.99
CA LEU A 7 9.91 -22.64 -3.17
C LEU A 7 8.53 -21.98 -2.93
N CYS A 8 8.16 -21.65 -1.69
CA CYS A 8 6.87 -21.00 -1.40
C CYS A 8 6.89 -19.46 -1.55
N CYS A 9 8.01 -18.86 -1.98
CA CYS A 9 8.09 -17.40 -2.16
C CYS A 9 7.49 -16.91 -3.50
N SER A 10 7.62 -17.65 -4.60
CA SER A 10 7.05 -17.22 -5.89
C SER A 10 5.53 -17.40 -6.00
N CYS A 11 4.93 -18.26 -5.16
CA CYS A 11 3.48 -18.50 -5.16
C CYS A 11 2.70 -17.44 -4.36
N LEU A 12 3.31 -16.84 -3.33
CA LEU A 12 2.65 -15.83 -2.47
C LEU A 12 2.34 -14.51 -3.21
N SER A 13 3.17 -14.14 -4.18
CA SER A 13 2.96 -12.95 -5.02
C SER A 13 1.92 -13.16 -6.11
N VAL A 14 1.78 -14.38 -6.63
CA VAL A 14 0.81 -14.72 -7.69
C VAL A 14 -0.59 -14.86 -7.12
N VAL A 15 -0.79 -15.65 -6.04
CA VAL A 15 -2.11 -15.93 -5.44
C VAL A 15 -2.80 -14.70 -4.86
N THR A 16 -2.06 -13.65 -4.53
CA THR A 16 -2.68 -12.40 -4.05
C THR A 16 -3.28 -11.60 -5.20
N ALA A 17 -2.71 -11.60 -6.41
CA ALA A 17 -3.16 -10.71 -7.48
C ALA A 17 -4.48 -11.13 -8.13
N ASP A 18 -4.73 -12.43 -8.31
CA ASP A 18 -5.94 -12.93 -8.97
C ASP A 18 -7.20 -12.88 -8.08
N GLY A 19 -7.06 -13.05 -6.76
CA GLY A 19 -8.18 -13.01 -5.81
C GLY A 19 -8.37 -11.66 -5.09
N LEU A 20 -7.34 -10.83 -4.96
CA LEU A 20 -7.43 -9.58 -4.18
C LEU A 20 -8.24 -8.50 -4.89
N TYR A 21 -8.18 -8.40 -6.23
CA TYR A 21 -8.97 -7.40 -6.96
C TYR A 21 -10.48 -7.57 -6.77
N PRO A 22 -11.07 -8.77 -7.04
CA PRO A 22 -12.48 -8.98 -6.79
C PRO A 22 -12.83 -8.92 -5.29
N PHE A 23 -11.93 -9.33 -4.40
CA PHE A 23 -12.11 -9.18 -2.95
C PHE A 23 -12.14 -7.72 -2.51
N TYR A 24 -11.21 -6.88 -2.96
CA TYR A 24 -11.18 -5.46 -2.62
C TYR A 24 -12.39 -4.72 -3.20
N SER A 25 -12.72 -4.98 -4.47
CA SER A 25 -13.83 -4.33 -5.16
C SER A 25 -15.19 -4.68 -4.54
N ASN A 26 -15.45 -5.96 -4.26
CA ASN A 26 -16.75 -6.43 -3.78
C ASN A 26 -16.86 -6.49 -2.25
N PHE A 27 -15.80 -6.88 -1.53
CA PHE A 27 -15.82 -7.07 -0.07
C PHE A 27 -15.24 -5.93 0.73
N VAL A 28 -14.39 -5.06 0.17
CA VAL A 28 -13.83 -3.90 0.90
C VAL A 28 -14.56 -2.62 0.50
N LEU A 29 -14.71 -2.34 -0.80
CA LEU A 29 -15.34 -1.11 -1.28
C LEU A 29 -16.84 -1.27 -1.51
N GLY A 30 -17.29 -2.43 -2.00
CA GLY A 30 -18.69 -2.61 -2.39
C GLY A 30 -19.05 -1.70 -3.56
N ILE A 31 -18.22 -1.71 -4.62
CA ILE A 31 -18.46 -0.92 -5.82
C ILE A 31 -19.76 -1.37 -6.49
N THR A 32 -20.67 -0.41 -6.66
CA THR A 32 -21.92 -0.53 -7.42
C THR A 32 -21.71 -0.06 -8.87
N ASP A 33 -22.61 -0.43 -9.77
CA ASP A 33 -22.48 -0.19 -11.21
C ASP A 33 -22.62 1.29 -11.63
N GLY A 34 -22.94 2.23 -10.72
CA GLY A 34 -23.01 3.66 -11.06
C GLY A 34 -23.11 4.64 -9.89
N LEU A 35 -22.81 5.93 -10.15
CA LEU A 35 -22.90 7.03 -9.15
C LEU A 35 -24.33 7.30 -8.64
N HIS A 36 -25.37 6.81 -9.33
CA HIS A 36 -26.76 7.04 -8.97
C HIS A 36 -27.27 6.05 -7.90
N ASP A 37 -26.63 4.88 -7.77
CA ASP A 37 -26.95 3.87 -6.77
C ASP A 37 -25.87 3.87 -5.69
N LEU A 38 -25.88 4.91 -4.85
CA LEU A 38 -25.08 4.92 -3.63
C LEU A 38 -25.68 3.85 -2.69
N GLY A 39 -25.23 2.61 -2.85
CA GLY A 39 -25.72 1.45 -2.09
C GLY A 39 -25.58 1.59 -0.58
N GLU A 40 -25.78 0.50 0.15
CA GLU A 40 -25.82 0.54 1.62
C GLU A 40 -24.46 0.91 2.25
N VAL A 41 -24.50 1.79 3.26
CA VAL A 41 -23.29 2.21 4.01
C VAL A 41 -22.78 1.05 4.85
N ARG A 42 -21.59 0.58 4.51
CA ARG A 42 -20.92 -0.51 5.23
C ARG A 42 -20.44 -0.05 6.60
N TRP A 43 -21.07 -0.58 7.65
CA TRP A 43 -20.80 -0.19 9.03
C TRP A 43 -19.32 -0.37 9.44
N GLN A 44 -18.63 -1.37 8.88
CA GLN A 44 -17.20 -1.59 9.14
C GLN A 44 -16.32 -0.42 8.65
N LEU A 45 -16.65 0.18 7.50
CA LEU A 45 -15.93 1.34 6.98
C LEU A 45 -16.27 2.60 7.78
N ALA A 46 -17.54 2.77 8.15
CA ALA A 46 -17.98 3.87 9.00
C ALA A 46 -17.28 3.85 10.37
N LEU A 47 -17.15 2.66 10.99
CA LEU A 47 -16.40 2.48 12.24
C LEU A 47 -14.91 2.75 12.09
N CYS A 48 -14.29 2.31 10.98
CA CYS A 48 -12.89 2.60 10.68
C CYS A 48 -12.65 4.12 10.56
N LEU A 49 -13.55 4.82 9.87
CA LEU A 49 -13.51 6.26 9.71
C LEU A 49 -13.70 7.00 11.04
N LEU A 50 -14.67 6.57 11.85
CA LEU A 50 -14.89 7.12 13.19
C LEU A 50 -13.68 6.90 14.09
N ALA A 51 -13.06 5.72 14.05
CA ALA A 51 -11.85 5.43 14.81
C ALA A 51 -10.68 6.35 14.40
N CYS A 52 -10.46 6.56 13.10
CA CYS A 52 -9.45 7.48 12.60
C CYS A 52 -9.69 8.91 13.10
N TRP A 53 -10.95 9.38 13.04
CA TRP A 53 -11.33 10.71 13.51
C TRP A 53 -11.10 10.89 15.01
N VAL A 54 -11.46 9.88 15.82
CA VAL A 54 -11.22 9.84 17.26
C VAL A 54 -9.72 9.86 17.57
N ILE A 55 -8.90 9.10 16.85
CA ILE A 55 -7.44 9.11 17.00
C ILE A 55 -6.88 10.50 16.72
N VAL A 56 -7.25 11.13 15.60
CA VAL A 56 -6.82 12.49 15.24
C VAL A 56 -7.24 13.49 16.31
N PHE A 57 -8.47 13.38 16.82
CA PHE A 57 -8.95 14.22 17.90
C PHE A 57 -8.11 14.06 19.18
N PHE A 58 -7.78 12.83 19.56
CA PHE A 58 -6.87 12.55 20.67
C PHE A 58 -5.45 13.07 20.43
N CYS A 59 -4.97 13.07 19.18
CA CYS A 59 -3.68 13.66 18.81
C CYS A 59 -3.63 15.16 19.06
N LEU A 60 -4.74 15.85 18.82
CA LEU A 60 -4.84 17.31 18.99
C LEU A 60 -5.06 17.68 20.46
N TRP A 61 -5.86 16.91 21.20
CA TRP A 61 -6.25 17.26 22.57
C TRP A 61 -5.09 17.26 23.57
N LYS A 62 -4.13 16.33 23.45
CA LYS A 62 -2.95 16.24 24.34
C LYS A 62 -1.79 17.17 23.94
N GLY A 63 -1.94 17.92 22.85
CA GLY A 63 -0.97 18.89 22.35
C GLY A 63 0.21 18.29 21.56
N VAL A 64 0.81 19.13 20.71
CA VAL A 64 1.83 18.75 19.72
C VAL A 64 3.11 18.17 20.33
N LYS A 65 3.40 18.45 21.60
CA LYS A 65 4.64 18.00 22.28
C LYS A 65 4.69 16.50 22.52
N SER A 66 3.54 15.84 22.76
CA SER A 66 3.48 14.38 22.91
C SER A 66 3.44 13.68 21.55
N MET A 67 2.76 14.29 20.56
CA MET A 67 2.71 13.78 19.19
C MET A 67 4.07 13.82 18.51
N GLY A 68 4.87 14.87 18.75
CA GLY A 68 6.23 14.98 18.22
C GLY A 68 7.10 13.76 18.54
N LYS A 69 7.02 13.22 19.77
CA LYS A 69 7.75 12.00 20.15
C LYS A 69 7.36 10.77 19.33
N VAL A 70 6.06 10.57 19.09
CA VAL A 70 5.55 9.45 18.29
C VAL A 70 5.87 9.64 16.81
N VAL A 71 5.81 10.89 16.33
CA VAL A 71 6.15 11.24 14.95
C VAL A 71 7.60 10.92 14.60
N TYR A 72 8.56 11.09 15.53
CA TYR A 72 9.94 10.65 15.26
C TYR A 72 10.03 9.15 14.95
N PHE A 73 9.19 8.32 15.57
CA PHE A 73 9.13 6.89 15.27
C PHE A 73 8.43 6.62 13.92
N THR A 74 7.27 7.23 13.68
CA THR A 74 6.51 7.03 12.43
C THR A 74 7.17 7.66 11.22
N ALA A 75 8.04 8.66 11.39
CA ALA A 75 8.83 9.25 10.31
C ALA A 75 10.00 8.34 9.92
N LEU A 76 10.60 7.62 10.87
CA LEU A 76 11.70 6.69 10.60
C LEU A 76 11.23 5.34 10.06
N PHE A 77 10.07 4.86 10.51
CA PHE A 77 9.48 3.60 10.05
C PHE A 77 9.39 3.46 8.52
N PRO A 78 8.86 4.41 7.73
CA PRO A 78 8.80 4.30 6.28
C PRO A 78 10.19 4.22 5.66
N TYR A 79 11.20 4.93 6.18
CA TYR A 79 12.58 4.79 5.68
C TYR A 79 13.13 3.40 5.95
N LEU A 80 12.88 2.82 7.13
CA LEU A 80 13.29 1.44 7.43
C LEU A 80 12.61 0.44 6.49
N VAL A 81 11.30 0.59 6.26
CA VAL A 81 10.55 -0.25 5.32
C VAL A 81 11.09 -0.09 3.90
N LEU A 82 11.37 1.13 3.44
CA LEU A 82 11.95 1.39 2.12
C LEU A 82 13.32 0.72 1.97
N VAL A 83 14.19 0.79 2.98
CA VAL A 83 15.51 0.14 2.94
C VAL A 83 15.37 -1.38 2.88
N ILE A 84 14.48 -1.97 3.69
CA ILE A 84 14.25 -3.43 3.69
C ILE A 84 13.65 -3.87 2.35
N LEU A 85 12.67 -3.15 1.83
CA LEU A 85 12.06 -3.41 0.53
C LEU A 85 13.07 -3.25 -0.61
N LEU A 86 13.98 -2.29 -0.53
CA LEU A 86 15.03 -2.10 -1.51
C LEU A 86 16.01 -3.29 -1.50
N ILE A 87 16.51 -3.70 -0.34
CA ILE A 87 17.43 -4.85 -0.23
C ILE A 87 16.74 -6.13 -0.74
N ARG A 88 15.49 -6.36 -0.34
CA ARG A 88 14.73 -7.54 -0.78
C ARG A 88 14.40 -7.47 -2.27
N GLY A 89 14.10 -6.28 -2.79
CA GLY A 89 13.79 -6.04 -4.20
C GLY A 89 14.99 -6.26 -5.12
N THR A 90 16.18 -5.80 -4.73
CA THR A 90 17.41 -6.04 -5.52
C THR A 90 17.91 -7.47 -5.45
N THR A 91 17.59 -8.20 -4.36
CA THR A 91 17.95 -9.62 -4.18
C THR A 91 17.09 -10.56 -5.04
N LEU A 92 15.98 -10.10 -5.63
CA LEU A 92 15.18 -10.90 -6.55
C LEU A 92 15.83 -10.96 -7.95
N GLU A 93 15.83 -12.16 -8.55
CA GLU A 93 16.25 -12.36 -9.94
C GLU A 93 15.31 -11.57 -10.88
N GLY A 94 15.87 -10.76 -11.78
CA GLY A 94 15.10 -9.86 -12.66
C GLY A 94 14.91 -8.43 -12.13
N SER A 95 15.50 -8.06 -10.98
CA SER A 95 15.42 -6.69 -10.43
C SER A 95 16.03 -5.62 -11.35
N TYR A 96 17.04 -5.98 -12.14
CA TYR A 96 17.71 -5.08 -13.08
C TYR A 96 16.78 -4.62 -14.22
N ASP A 97 15.92 -5.50 -14.73
CA ASP A 97 15.00 -5.17 -15.83
C ASP A 97 13.95 -4.14 -15.40
N GLY A 98 13.47 -4.23 -14.16
CA GLY A 98 12.55 -3.23 -13.59
C GLY A 98 13.21 -1.86 -13.40
N ILE A 99 14.49 -1.84 -12.97
CA ILE A 99 15.26 -0.60 -12.84
C ILE A 99 15.53 0.02 -14.22
N MET A 100 15.91 -0.80 -15.20
CA MET A 100 16.16 -0.34 -16.56
C MET A 100 14.90 0.25 -17.20
N PHE A 101 13.75 -0.42 -17.07
CA PHE A 101 12.46 0.09 -17.56
C PHE A 101 12.08 1.44 -16.96
N TYR A 102 12.35 1.67 -15.68
CA TYR A 102 12.08 2.95 -15.02
C TYR A 102 13.02 4.07 -15.47
N LEU A 103 14.29 3.74 -15.73
CA LEU A 103 15.32 4.73 -16.07
C LEU A 103 15.44 5.02 -17.57
N THR A 104 14.94 4.17 -18.46
CA THR A 104 14.96 4.41 -19.91
C THR A 104 14.02 5.56 -20.27
N PRO A 105 14.55 6.73 -20.71
CA PRO A 105 13.69 7.87 -21.01
C PRO A 105 13.04 7.73 -22.39
N GLU A 106 11.71 7.84 -22.43
CA GLU A 106 10.95 8.00 -23.68
C GLU A 106 10.81 9.48 -24.03
N TRP A 107 11.71 10.00 -24.88
CA TRP A 107 11.73 11.42 -25.26
C TRP A 107 10.45 11.87 -25.98
N GLU A 108 9.75 10.94 -26.65
CA GLU A 108 8.47 11.21 -27.31
C GLU A 108 7.36 11.57 -26.31
N ARG A 109 7.38 10.99 -25.09
CA ARG A 109 6.40 11.29 -24.03
C ARG A 109 6.60 12.67 -23.40
N LEU A 110 7.78 13.27 -23.55
CA LEU A 110 8.08 14.62 -23.06
C LEU A 110 7.56 15.73 -23.98
N LEU A 111 7.30 15.41 -25.26
CA LEU A 111 6.76 16.35 -26.25
C LEU A 111 5.23 16.28 -26.36
N ASP A 112 4.62 15.22 -25.82
CA ASP A 112 3.17 15.00 -25.80
C ASP A 112 2.53 15.78 -24.64
N ALA A 113 2.11 17.01 -24.90
CA ALA A 113 1.36 17.84 -23.94
C ALA A 113 -0.10 17.40 -23.90
N LYS A 114 -0.40 16.42 -23.04
CA LYS A 114 -1.77 16.01 -22.71
C LYS A 114 -2.40 16.90 -21.65
#